data_AF-A0A0K8WF11-F1
#
_entry.id   AF-A0A0K8WF11-F1
#
_cell.length_a   1.000
_cell.length_b   1.000
_cell.length_c   1.000
_cell.angle_alpha   90.00
_cell.angle_beta   90.00
_cell.angle_gamma   90.00
#
_symmetry.space_group_name_H-M   'P 1'
#
loop_
_entity.id
_entity.type
_entity.pdbx_description
1 polymer ?
#
loop_
_entity_poly.entity_id
_entity_poly.type
_entity_poly.pdbx_seq_one_letter_code
_entity_poly.pdbx_strand_id
1 'polypeptide(L)'
;STPPGPKKATKLSTDTPLMAAVNTFSSSPTKSISPVTKSNRINDCKVRLFNHLEKARQEANLFLNNSQIHPSIARLGEQYAQRTIVGSNARCIGFLNALKMVIRDFETPPKKEFARSLETTITNSVEHLQKCRPLAVSVSNAYKHIKHVLTQLPTDQPETDLKENLCRFIDTYIENQIGKAAEAISYSVQEKISNGDVILTFGCSSLITYIFEEAQRRRVDFRVIVVDSRPFCEGQELLRRLTVKGIPCSYVLINAVSFVMPESTKVLLGAHALLANGYVMARTGTAQVALVAHSFNVPVLVCCETHKFSERSQTDAIVYNELGNPDDLIRSAQCSLANWQTKGKMSPLNLMYDITPPELVTAVVTEVSILPCTSVPVILRIKPTEIGY
;
A
#
# COMPACT_ATOMS: atom_id res chain seq x y z
N SER A 1 14.29 67.56 10.41
CA SER A 1 15.47 67.37 9.55
C SER A 1 15.52 65.92 9.10
N THR A 2 15.17 65.67 7.84
CA THR A 2 15.67 64.54 7.02
C THR A 2 17.21 64.55 6.97
N PRO A 3 17.95 63.55 6.44
CA PRO A 3 17.57 62.29 5.77
C PRO A 3 18.42 61.03 6.19
N PRO A 4 18.28 59.88 5.49
CA PRO A 4 18.86 58.56 5.81
C PRO A 4 20.01 58.07 4.88
N GLY A 5 20.65 56.95 5.26
CA GLY A 5 21.40 56.00 4.40
C GLY A 5 22.89 56.32 4.12
N PRO A 6 23.70 55.43 3.48
CA PRO A 6 23.36 54.16 2.82
C PRO A 6 24.36 52.98 3.01
N LYS A 7 24.12 51.92 2.22
CA LYS A 7 24.81 50.62 2.11
C LYS A 7 26.10 50.65 1.25
N LYS A 8 26.89 49.58 1.43
CA LYS A 8 27.63 48.75 0.42
C LYS A 8 29.07 49.13 0.01
N ALA A 9 29.97 48.17 0.31
CA ALA A 9 30.73 47.35 -0.64
C ALA A 9 32.27 47.55 -0.78
N THR A 10 32.94 46.39 -0.70
CA THR A 10 34.05 45.89 -1.54
C THR A 10 35.52 46.30 -1.29
N LYS A 11 36.31 45.23 -1.03
CA LYS A 11 37.47 44.71 -1.82
C LYS A 11 38.91 44.90 -1.29
N LEU A 12 39.65 43.78 -1.45
CA LEU A 12 41.10 43.59 -1.65
C LEU A 12 42.02 43.86 -0.44
N SER A 13 42.65 42.86 0.19
CA SER A 13 43.74 41.94 -0.24
C SER A 13 45.14 42.55 -0.05
N THR A 14 46.12 41.65 0.14
CA THR A 14 47.60 41.85 0.14
C THR A 14 48.19 42.32 1.50
N ASP A 15 49.33 41.83 2.02
CA ASP A 15 50.28 40.83 1.53
C ASP A 15 51.35 40.49 2.62
N THR A 16 51.73 39.19 2.70
CA THR A 16 53.07 38.56 2.94
C THR A 16 54.02 39.03 4.09
N PRO A 17 55.22 38.40 4.36
CA PRO A 17 55.94 37.23 3.78
C PRO A 17 56.39 36.15 4.83
N LEU A 18 56.49 34.84 4.54
CA LEU A 18 57.53 34.00 3.86
C LEU A 18 58.70 33.46 4.73
N MET A 19 59.16 32.26 4.28
CA MET A 19 60.41 31.50 4.55
C MET A 19 60.29 30.40 5.62
N ALA A 20 60.70 29.14 5.43
CA ALA A 20 61.30 28.35 4.34
C ALA A 20 61.08 26.85 4.74
N ALA A 21 61.02 25.85 3.86
CA ALA A 21 62.21 25.26 3.27
C ALA A 21 61.87 24.13 2.26
N VAL A 22 62.53 24.24 1.10
CA VAL A 22 63.27 23.20 0.35
C VAL A 22 62.51 22.03 -0.31
N ASN A 23 62.42 22.14 -1.64
CA ASN A 23 62.14 21.07 -2.61
C ASN A 23 63.37 20.17 -2.84
N THR A 24 63.14 18.86 -2.95
CA THR A 24 63.95 17.96 -3.78
C THR A 24 63.01 17.12 -4.65
N PHE A 25 63.04 17.38 -5.96
CA PHE A 25 62.35 16.61 -6.98
C PHE A 25 63.15 15.34 -7.31
N SER A 26 62.47 14.19 -7.37
CA SER A 26 62.91 13.04 -8.17
C SER A 26 61.72 12.53 -9.00
N SER A 27 61.99 12.36 -10.29
CA SER A 27 61.05 12.11 -11.38
C SER A 27 60.78 10.61 -11.59
N SER A 28 59.52 10.21 -11.78
CA SER A 28 59.13 9.00 -12.52
C SER A 28 57.66 9.10 -13.01
N PRO A 29 57.25 8.33 -14.04
CA PRO A 29 56.57 8.90 -15.21
C PRO A 29 55.03 8.87 -15.19
N THR A 30 54.49 9.83 -15.96
CA THR A 30 53.15 9.98 -16.53
C THR A 30 52.30 8.71 -16.68
N LYS A 31 51.15 8.69 -15.99
CA LYS A 31 49.94 8.00 -16.46
C LYS A 31 48.93 9.05 -16.94
N SER A 32 48.58 8.97 -18.22
CA SER A 32 47.56 9.76 -18.89
C SER A 32 46.21 9.61 -18.21
N ILE A 33 45.71 10.69 -17.60
CA ILE A 33 44.32 10.80 -17.16
C ILE A 33 43.50 11.16 -18.40
N SER A 34 42.69 10.22 -18.87
CA SER A 34 41.63 10.49 -19.84
C SER A 34 40.60 11.44 -19.20
N PRO A 35 40.07 12.43 -19.93
CA PRO A 35 39.14 13.38 -19.35
C PRO A 35 37.82 12.65 -19.07
N VAL A 36 37.47 12.57 -17.78
CA VAL A 36 36.14 12.16 -17.33
C VAL A 36 35.13 13.11 -17.96
N THR A 37 34.43 12.63 -18.99
CA THR A 37 33.26 13.27 -19.55
C THR A 37 32.29 13.53 -18.41
N LYS A 38 32.07 14.80 -18.06
CA LYS A 38 31.04 15.21 -17.11
C LYS A 38 29.69 14.75 -17.69
N SER A 39 29.25 13.55 -17.33
CA SER A 39 27.87 13.14 -17.53
C SER A 39 27.02 14.16 -16.80
N ASN A 40 26.13 14.84 -17.54
CA ASN A 40 25.14 15.76 -17.01
C ASN A 40 24.57 15.20 -15.71
N ARG A 41 24.89 15.85 -14.58
CA ARG A 41 24.23 15.60 -13.30
C ARG A 41 22.78 16.05 -13.47
N ILE A 42 21.94 15.17 -13.98
CA ILE A 42 20.50 15.27 -13.78
C ILE A 42 20.35 15.23 -12.27
N ASN A 43 20.02 16.39 -11.69
CA ASN A 43 20.01 16.60 -10.25
C ASN A 43 19.18 15.50 -9.58
N ASP A 44 19.83 14.78 -8.68
CA ASP A 44 19.23 13.77 -7.80
C ASP A 44 18.32 14.47 -6.77
N CYS A 45 17.25 15.10 -7.25
CA CYS A 45 16.20 15.72 -6.44
C CYS A 45 15.30 14.63 -5.89
N LYS A 46 15.91 13.77 -5.06
CA LYS A 46 15.26 12.63 -4.44
C LYS A 46 15.31 12.82 -2.94
N VAL A 47 14.23 12.41 -2.28
CA VAL A 47 14.20 12.41 -0.83
C VAL A 47 15.06 11.24 -0.36
N ARG A 48 16.27 11.55 0.11
CA ARG A 48 17.31 10.56 0.50
C ARG A 48 16.79 9.45 1.41
N LEU A 49 15.84 9.77 2.28
CA LEU A 49 15.23 8.85 3.23
C LEU A 49 14.48 7.69 2.55
N PHE A 50 14.03 7.85 1.30
CA PHE A 50 13.22 6.88 0.57
C PHE A 50 13.94 6.28 -0.65
N ASN A 51 15.26 6.48 -0.76
CA ASN A 51 16.05 5.95 -1.88
C ASN A 51 15.97 4.42 -1.99
N HIS A 52 15.75 3.70 -0.88
CA HIS A 52 15.60 2.25 -0.86
C HIS A 52 14.24 1.77 -1.39
N LEU A 53 13.22 2.64 -1.43
CA LEU A 53 11.90 2.34 -1.99
C LEU A 53 11.83 2.56 -3.49
N GLU A 54 12.77 3.33 -4.05
CA GLU A 54 12.81 3.60 -5.47
C GLU A 54 13.13 2.32 -6.25
N LYS A 55 12.19 1.94 -7.11
CA LYS A 55 12.42 0.96 -8.17
C LYS A 55 12.51 1.71 -9.48
N ALA A 56 13.36 1.25 -10.39
CA ALA A 56 13.37 1.77 -11.76
C ALA A 56 11.94 1.73 -12.31
N ARG A 57 11.39 2.91 -12.64
CA ARG A 57 10.06 3.05 -13.24
C ARG A 57 10.14 2.43 -14.62
N GLN A 58 9.88 1.13 -14.73
CA GLN A 58 9.86 0.43 -16.00
C GLN A 58 8.56 0.84 -16.71
N GLU A 59 8.70 1.37 -17.92
CA GLU A 59 7.56 1.77 -18.73
C GLU A 59 6.64 0.58 -18.97
N ALA A 60 5.33 0.81 -18.87
CA ALA A 60 4.26 -0.18 -19.06
C ALA A 60 4.44 -1.04 -20.34
N ASN A 61 5.01 -0.44 -21.39
CA ASN A 61 5.26 -1.07 -22.68
C ASN A 61 6.24 -2.27 -22.63
N LEU A 62 7.09 -2.38 -21.60
CA LEU A 62 8.02 -3.50 -21.44
C LEU A 62 7.32 -4.81 -20.99
N PHE A 63 6.12 -4.71 -20.40
CA PHE A 63 5.45 -5.88 -19.81
C PHE A 63 4.61 -6.69 -20.80
N LEU A 64 4.21 -6.09 -21.93
CA LEU A 64 3.36 -6.75 -22.94
C LEU A 64 4.12 -7.78 -23.81
N ASN A 65 5.44 -7.66 -23.94
CA ASN A 65 6.24 -8.46 -24.88
C ASN A 65 7.04 -9.60 -24.23
N ASN A 66 6.84 -9.90 -22.95
CA ASN A 66 7.56 -11.01 -22.32
C ASN A 66 6.86 -12.34 -22.60
N SER A 67 7.40 -13.10 -23.56
CA SER A 67 6.88 -14.43 -23.96
C SER A 67 6.89 -15.47 -22.83
N GLN A 68 7.61 -15.22 -21.73
CA GLN A 68 7.68 -16.11 -20.57
C GLN A 68 6.56 -15.88 -19.55
N ILE A 69 5.75 -14.82 -19.70
CA ILE A 69 4.70 -14.46 -18.76
C ILE A 69 3.34 -14.77 -19.36
N HIS A 70 2.47 -15.38 -18.56
CA HIS A 70 1.12 -15.70 -18.97
C HIS A 70 0.29 -14.42 -19.27
N PRO A 71 -0.52 -14.38 -20.35
CA PRO A 71 -1.28 -13.18 -20.73
C PRO A 71 -2.20 -12.63 -19.62
N SER A 72 -2.78 -13.50 -18.79
CA SER A 72 -3.63 -13.08 -17.66
C SER A 72 -2.85 -12.28 -16.61
N ILE A 73 -1.59 -12.65 -16.36
CA ILE A 73 -0.69 -11.99 -15.39
C ILE A 73 -0.17 -10.69 -15.97
N ALA A 74 0.19 -10.65 -17.26
CA ALA A 74 0.59 -9.42 -17.93
C ALA A 74 -0.54 -8.37 -17.90
N ARG A 75 -1.78 -8.79 -18.19
CA ARG A 75 -2.97 -7.93 -18.08
C ARG A 75 -3.17 -7.41 -16.66
N LEU A 76 -3.02 -8.26 -15.65
CA LEU A 76 -3.13 -7.87 -14.25
C LEU A 76 -2.00 -6.90 -13.85
N GLY A 77 -0.78 -7.12 -14.33
CA GLY A 77 0.37 -6.25 -14.13
C GLY A 77 0.11 -4.83 -14.64
N GLU A 78 -0.48 -4.71 -15.83
CA GLU A 78 -0.89 -3.42 -16.38
C GLU A 78 -1.97 -2.75 -15.53
N GLN A 79 -3.00 -3.50 -15.12
CA GLN A 79 -4.05 -3.00 -14.23
C GLN A 79 -3.52 -2.53 -12.87
N TYR A 80 -2.44 -3.16 -12.38
CA TYR A 80 -1.75 -2.74 -11.16
C TYR A 80 -0.92 -1.47 -11.39
N ALA A 81 -0.18 -1.39 -12.50
CA ALA A 81 0.66 -0.25 -12.85
C ALA A 81 -0.18 1.02 -13.10
N GLN A 82 -1.29 0.88 -13.83
CA GLN A 82 -2.26 1.96 -14.08
C GLN A 82 -3.13 2.28 -12.85
N ARG A 83 -3.01 1.50 -11.77
CA ARG A 83 -3.82 1.64 -10.55
C ARG A 83 -5.34 1.55 -10.80
N THR A 84 -5.76 0.83 -11.84
CA THR A 84 -7.20 0.51 -12.07
C THR A 84 -7.74 -0.37 -10.94
N ILE A 85 -6.91 -1.29 -10.44
CA ILE A 85 -7.22 -2.11 -9.26
C ILE A 85 -6.39 -1.62 -8.07
N VAL A 86 -7.03 -0.92 -7.14
CA VAL A 86 -6.35 -0.28 -5.99
C VAL A 86 -6.49 -1.07 -4.69
N GLY A 87 -7.72 -1.46 -4.33
CA GLY A 87 -8.04 -2.03 -3.02
C GLY A 87 -7.32 -3.34 -2.72
N SER A 88 -6.97 -3.57 -1.44
CA SER A 88 -6.21 -4.75 -1.01
C SER A 88 -6.90 -6.07 -1.39
N ASN A 89 -8.21 -6.17 -1.15
CA ASN A 89 -8.99 -7.36 -1.48
C ASN A 89 -9.18 -7.51 -2.99
N ALA A 90 -9.47 -6.41 -3.71
CA ALA A 90 -9.62 -6.44 -5.16
C ALA A 90 -8.33 -6.89 -5.87
N ARG A 91 -7.17 -6.47 -5.36
CA ARG A 91 -5.86 -6.94 -5.83
C ARG A 91 -5.70 -8.45 -5.58
N CYS A 92 -6.02 -8.93 -4.38
CA CYS A 92 -5.95 -10.36 -4.03
C CYS A 92 -6.85 -11.21 -4.94
N ILE A 93 -8.12 -10.83 -5.10
CA ILE A 93 -9.08 -11.53 -5.97
C ILE A 93 -8.60 -11.52 -7.43
N GLY A 94 -8.09 -10.38 -7.92
CA GLY A 94 -7.53 -10.28 -9.26
C GLY A 94 -6.34 -11.21 -9.48
N PHE A 95 -5.43 -11.29 -8.49
CA PHE A 95 -4.28 -12.21 -8.51
C PHE A 95 -4.72 -13.67 -8.53
N LEU A 96 -5.62 -14.06 -7.64
CA LEU A 96 -6.12 -15.44 -7.55
C LEU A 96 -6.85 -15.88 -8.82
N ASN A 97 -7.67 -15.01 -9.41
CA ASN A 97 -8.33 -15.29 -10.68
C ASN A 97 -7.34 -15.39 -11.85
N ALA A 98 -6.35 -14.50 -11.93
CA ALA A 98 -5.31 -14.59 -12.95
C ALA A 98 -4.50 -15.87 -12.82
N LEU A 99 -4.23 -16.30 -11.58
CA LEU A 99 -3.51 -17.53 -11.28
C LEU A 99 -4.31 -18.79 -11.63
N LYS A 100 -5.64 -18.81 -11.44
CA LYS A 100 -6.48 -19.90 -11.95
C LYS A 100 -6.32 -20.09 -13.46
N MET A 101 -6.23 -19.00 -14.23
CA MET A 101 -5.97 -19.09 -15.68
C MET A 101 -4.59 -19.69 -15.95
N VAL A 102 -3.55 -19.23 -15.24
CA VAL A 102 -2.20 -19.80 -15.35
C VAL A 102 -2.20 -21.31 -15.08
N ILE A 103 -2.88 -21.76 -14.04
CA ILE A 103 -2.92 -23.19 -13.66
C ILE A 103 -3.64 -24.03 -14.71
N ARG A 104 -4.72 -23.51 -15.30
CA ARG A 104 -5.47 -24.21 -16.36
C ARG A 104 -4.64 -24.37 -17.63
N ASP A 105 -3.96 -23.30 -18.03
CA ASP A 105 -3.19 -23.23 -19.28
C ASP A 105 -1.76 -23.79 -19.13
N PHE A 106 -1.33 -24.12 -17.91
CA PHE A 106 0.01 -24.66 -17.64
C PHE A 106 0.15 -26.08 -18.17
N GLU A 107 1.21 -26.37 -18.92
CA GLU A 107 1.56 -27.73 -19.34
C GLU A 107 2.89 -28.14 -18.72
N THR A 108 2.95 -29.36 -18.18
CA THR A 108 4.18 -29.86 -17.56
C THR A 108 5.25 -30.13 -18.63
N PRO A 109 6.44 -29.50 -18.52
CA PRO A 109 7.54 -29.80 -19.43
C PRO A 109 8.01 -31.25 -19.24
N PRO A 110 8.43 -31.93 -20.33
CA PRO A 110 8.81 -33.34 -20.26
C PRO A 110 9.96 -33.56 -19.27
N LYS A 111 9.85 -34.62 -18.46
CA LYS A 111 10.83 -35.04 -17.43
C LYS A 111 10.92 -34.15 -16.18
N LYS A 112 10.00 -33.21 -15.95
CA LYS A 112 9.92 -32.47 -14.69
C LYS A 112 8.63 -32.80 -13.94
N GLU A 113 8.68 -32.65 -12.62
CA GLU A 113 7.49 -32.75 -11.77
C GLU A 113 6.59 -31.53 -11.95
N PHE A 114 5.27 -31.77 -11.95
CA PHE A 114 4.23 -30.74 -12.08
C PHE A 114 4.38 -29.65 -11.01
N ALA A 115 4.42 -30.04 -9.72
CA ALA A 115 4.42 -29.10 -8.60
C ALA A 115 5.60 -28.11 -8.64
N ARG A 116 6.82 -28.63 -8.86
CA ARG A 116 8.05 -27.80 -8.92
C ARG A 116 8.08 -26.88 -10.14
N SER A 117 7.61 -27.38 -11.28
CA SER A 117 7.56 -26.60 -12.52
C SER A 117 6.53 -25.48 -12.42
N LEU A 118 5.36 -25.77 -11.87
CA LEU A 118 4.30 -24.80 -11.61
C LEU A 118 4.75 -23.75 -10.58
N GLU A 119 5.40 -24.15 -9.48
CA GLU A 119 5.93 -23.22 -8.49
C GLU A 119 6.90 -22.21 -9.12
N THR A 120 7.75 -22.66 -10.05
CA THR A 120 8.69 -21.80 -10.77
C THR A 120 7.94 -20.78 -11.63
N THR A 121 6.94 -21.22 -12.39
CA THR A 121 6.09 -20.34 -13.22
C THR A 121 5.34 -19.29 -12.40
N ILE A 122 4.80 -19.69 -11.24
CA ILE A 122 4.08 -18.78 -10.34
C ILE A 122 5.07 -17.78 -9.73
N THR A 123 6.26 -18.22 -9.34
CA THR A 123 7.30 -17.33 -8.78
C THR A 123 7.70 -16.27 -9.81
N ASN A 124 7.93 -16.65 -11.07
CA ASN A 124 8.21 -15.71 -12.16
C ASN A 124 7.05 -14.72 -12.38
N SER A 125 5.81 -15.19 -12.27
CA SER A 125 4.61 -14.36 -12.41
C SER A 125 4.49 -13.33 -11.27
N VAL A 126 4.78 -13.75 -10.03
CA VAL A 126 4.76 -12.86 -8.85
C VAL A 126 5.88 -11.83 -8.90
N GLU A 127 7.09 -12.23 -9.31
CA GLU A 127 8.20 -11.31 -9.52
C GLU A 127 7.89 -10.25 -10.57
N HIS A 128 7.21 -10.65 -11.66
CA HIS A 128 6.72 -9.71 -12.67
C HIS A 128 5.73 -8.71 -12.06
N LEU A 129 4.71 -9.18 -11.33
CA LEU A 129 3.74 -8.30 -10.66
C LEU A 129 4.42 -7.35 -9.66
N GLN A 130 5.44 -7.81 -8.93
CA GLN A 130 6.20 -7.01 -7.97
C GLN A 130 7.02 -5.89 -8.64
N LYS A 131 7.39 -6.05 -9.91
CA LYS A 131 8.02 -5.01 -10.75
C LYS A 131 6.99 -3.99 -11.22
N CYS A 132 5.80 -4.42 -11.64
CA CYS A 132 4.71 -3.52 -12.04
C CYS A 132 4.25 -2.63 -10.88
N ARG A 133 4.03 -3.21 -9.70
CA ARG A 133 3.66 -2.49 -8.47
C ARG A 133 4.03 -3.32 -7.23
N PRO A 134 4.57 -2.72 -6.16
CA PRO A 134 4.80 -3.43 -4.90
C PRO A 134 3.57 -4.24 -4.45
N LEU A 135 3.77 -5.51 -4.12
CA LEU A 135 2.67 -6.43 -3.79
C LEU A 135 1.95 -5.99 -2.52
N ALA A 136 0.63 -6.13 -2.53
CA ALA A 136 -0.16 -5.99 -1.32
C ALA A 136 0.18 -7.14 -0.34
N VAL A 137 -0.01 -6.89 0.95
CA VAL A 137 0.18 -7.94 1.98
C VAL A 137 -0.80 -9.09 1.76
N SER A 138 -2.05 -8.80 1.39
CA SER A 138 -3.07 -9.80 1.01
C SER A 138 -2.57 -10.75 -0.08
N VAL A 139 -2.02 -10.21 -1.17
CA VAL A 139 -1.47 -10.98 -2.30
C VAL A 139 -0.25 -11.79 -1.86
N SER A 140 0.61 -11.22 -1.03
CA SER A 140 1.82 -11.89 -0.54
C SER A 140 1.47 -13.10 0.34
N ASN A 141 0.47 -12.96 1.20
CA ASN A 141 -0.02 -14.04 2.04
C ASN A 141 -0.71 -15.12 1.20
N ALA A 142 -1.60 -14.74 0.27
CA ALA A 142 -2.24 -15.67 -0.65
C ALA A 142 -1.21 -16.49 -1.45
N TYR A 143 -0.15 -15.84 -1.94
CA TYR A 143 0.97 -16.52 -2.60
C TYR A 143 1.66 -17.54 -1.67
N LYS A 144 1.97 -17.18 -0.41
CA LYS A 144 2.54 -18.10 0.58
C LYS A 144 1.64 -19.33 0.82
N HIS A 145 0.33 -19.15 0.94
CA HIS A 145 -0.62 -20.26 1.11
C HIS A 145 -0.60 -21.20 -0.09
N ILE A 146 -0.57 -20.64 -1.31
CA ILE A 146 -0.53 -21.47 -2.53
C ILE A 146 0.79 -22.23 -2.63
N LYS A 147 1.93 -21.60 -2.30
CA LYS A 147 3.21 -22.32 -2.21
C LYS A 147 3.13 -23.50 -1.24
N HIS A 148 2.51 -23.30 -0.08
CA HIS A 148 2.35 -24.37 0.90
C HIS A 148 1.50 -25.53 0.36
N VAL A 149 0.37 -25.22 -0.31
CA VAL A 149 -0.47 -26.25 -0.96
C VAL A 149 0.31 -27.00 -2.04
N LEU A 150 1.11 -26.31 -2.85
CA LEU A 150 1.94 -26.94 -3.89
C LEU A 150 2.93 -27.96 -3.30
N THR A 151 3.49 -27.69 -2.12
CA THR A 151 4.40 -28.63 -1.43
C THR A 151 3.71 -29.87 -0.88
N GLN A 152 2.38 -29.84 -0.73
CA GLN A 152 1.57 -30.93 -0.19
C GLN A 152 0.84 -31.74 -1.26
N LEU A 153 1.05 -31.44 -2.55
CA LEU A 153 0.35 -32.14 -3.62
C LEU A 153 0.83 -33.60 -3.74
N PRO A 154 -0.09 -34.56 -3.90
CA PRO A 154 0.27 -35.96 -4.14
C PRO A 154 0.89 -36.11 -5.53
N THR A 155 1.87 -37.02 -5.66
CA THR A 155 2.53 -37.33 -6.94
C THR A 155 1.77 -38.36 -7.77
N ASP A 156 0.85 -39.11 -7.14
CA ASP A 156 0.17 -40.26 -7.76
C ASP A 156 -1.10 -39.91 -8.56
N GLN A 157 -1.48 -38.63 -8.60
CA GLN A 157 -2.70 -38.18 -9.28
C GLN A 157 -2.43 -37.62 -10.68
N PRO A 158 -3.40 -37.77 -11.62
CA PRO A 158 -3.27 -37.18 -12.93
C PRO A 158 -3.27 -35.64 -12.85
N GLU A 159 -2.59 -35.00 -13.80
CA GLU A 159 -2.42 -33.54 -13.84
C GLU A 159 -3.76 -32.78 -13.88
N THR A 160 -4.78 -33.34 -14.51
CA THR A 160 -6.14 -32.76 -14.58
C THR A 160 -6.74 -32.57 -13.19
N ASP A 161 -6.61 -33.59 -12.34
CA ASP A 161 -7.21 -33.61 -11.01
C ASP A 161 -6.44 -32.67 -10.09
N LEU A 162 -5.10 -32.63 -10.23
CA LEU A 162 -4.25 -31.68 -9.51
C LEU A 162 -4.62 -30.22 -9.84
N LYS A 163 -4.82 -29.90 -11.13
CA LYS A 163 -5.26 -28.57 -11.56
C LYS A 163 -6.63 -28.20 -11.02
N GLU A 164 -7.59 -29.14 -11.05
CA GLU A 164 -8.93 -28.90 -10.52
C GLU A 164 -8.91 -28.70 -9.01
N ASN A 165 -8.15 -29.51 -8.28
CA ASN A 165 -7.96 -29.37 -6.83
C ASN A 165 -7.35 -28.01 -6.47
N LEU A 166 -6.35 -27.55 -7.21
CA LEU A 166 -5.77 -26.21 -7.02
C LEU A 166 -6.77 -25.08 -7.33
N CYS A 167 -7.55 -25.20 -8.41
CA CYS A 167 -8.58 -24.22 -8.73
C CYS A 167 -9.66 -24.17 -7.63
N ARG A 168 -10.11 -25.33 -7.15
CA ARG A 168 -11.07 -25.45 -6.06
C ARG A 168 -10.53 -24.83 -4.78
N PHE A 169 -9.26 -25.08 -4.45
CA PHE A 169 -8.59 -24.44 -3.31
C PHE A 169 -8.61 -22.91 -3.42
N ILE A 170 -8.33 -22.36 -4.60
CA ILE A 170 -8.38 -20.91 -4.83
C ILE A 170 -9.81 -20.37 -4.63
N ASP A 171 -10.82 -21.06 -5.16
CA ASP A 171 -12.22 -20.64 -5.01
C ASP A 171 -12.65 -20.69 -3.53
N THR A 172 -12.32 -21.76 -2.81
CA THR A 172 -12.54 -21.88 -1.36
C THR A 172 -11.81 -20.79 -0.57
N TYR A 173 -10.59 -20.43 -0.98
CA TYR A 173 -9.85 -19.34 -0.33
C TYR A 173 -10.58 -18.00 -0.51
N ILE A 174 -11.04 -17.66 -1.72
CA ILE A 174 -11.79 -16.43 -1.97
C ILE A 174 -13.09 -16.41 -1.17
N GLU A 175 -13.85 -17.50 -1.17
CA GLU A 175 -15.13 -17.59 -0.48
C GLU A 175 -14.96 -17.46 1.04
N ASN A 176 -14.06 -18.23 1.64
CA ASN A 176 -13.92 -18.28 3.10
C ASN A 176 -13.14 -17.07 3.65
N GLN A 177 -11.96 -16.79 3.11
CA GLN A 177 -11.02 -15.80 3.67
C GLN A 177 -11.38 -14.34 3.33
N ILE A 178 -12.23 -14.14 2.31
CA ILE A 178 -12.65 -12.79 1.89
C ILE A 178 -14.16 -12.64 2.01
N GLY A 179 -14.96 -13.56 1.45
CA GLY A 179 -16.42 -13.50 1.47
C GLY A 179 -17.00 -13.64 2.88
N LYS A 180 -16.93 -14.86 3.45
CA LYS A 180 -17.45 -15.16 4.79
C LYS A 180 -16.79 -14.32 5.87
N ALA A 181 -15.49 -14.03 5.72
CA ALA A 181 -14.80 -13.11 6.62
C ALA A 181 -15.43 -11.71 6.65
N ALA A 182 -15.78 -11.15 5.48
CA ALA A 182 -16.46 -9.85 5.41
C ALA A 182 -17.86 -9.88 6.04
N GLU A 183 -18.60 -10.98 5.87
CA GLU A 183 -19.91 -11.18 6.50
C GLU A 183 -19.82 -11.24 8.03
N ALA A 184 -18.89 -12.02 8.56
CA ALA A 184 -18.65 -12.15 10.01
C ALA A 184 -18.18 -10.83 10.65
N ILE A 185 -17.27 -10.12 9.99
CA ILE A 185 -16.85 -8.77 10.42
C ILE A 185 -18.04 -7.83 10.41
N SER A 186 -18.84 -7.84 9.34
CA SER A 186 -20.02 -6.98 9.25
C SER A 186 -20.97 -7.24 10.40
N TYR A 187 -21.31 -8.50 10.66
CA TYR A 187 -22.16 -8.88 11.79
C TYR A 187 -21.66 -8.31 13.12
N SER A 188 -20.37 -8.49 13.41
CA SER A 188 -19.73 -8.01 14.65
C SER A 188 -19.75 -6.47 14.78
N VAL A 189 -19.56 -5.76 13.66
CA VAL A 189 -19.62 -4.28 13.64
C VAL A 189 -21.06 -3.79 13.78
N GLN A 190 -22.03 -4.48 13.18
CA GLN A 190 -23.44 -4.08 13.27
C GLN A 190 -23.94 -4.04 14.72
N GLU A 191 -23.48 -4.95 15.58
CA GLU A 191 -23.82 -4.93 17.02
C GLU A 191 -23.30 -3.68 17.75
N LYS A 192 -22.32 -2.97 17.16
CA LYS A 192 -21.72 -1.75 17.71
C LYS A 192 -22.28 -0.48 17.12
N ILE A 193 -23.00 -0.55 16.00
CA ILE A 193 -23.67 0.61 15.40
C ILE A 193 -25.06 0.75 16.03
N SER A 194 -25.32 1.92 16.60
CA SER A 194 -26.58 2.27 17.26
C SER A 194 -27.31 3.38 16.52
N ASN A 195 -28.61 3.51 16.77
CA ASN A 195 -29.40 4.61 16.22
C ASN A 195 -28.88 5.97 16.72
N GLY A 196 -28.76 6.93 15.82
CA GLY A 196 -28.21 8.27 16.08
C GLY A 196 -26.69 8.35 15.95
N ASP A 197 -26.00 7.28 15.54
CA ASP A 197 -24.55 7.30 15.38
C ASP A 197 -24.08 8.18 14.22
N VAL A 198 -22.94 8.82 14.45
CA VAL A 198 -22.21 9.62 13.46
C VAL A 198 -20.88 8.93 13.22
N ILE A 199 -20.79 8.20 12.12
CA ILE A 199 -19.64 7.34 11.83
C ILE A 199 -18.68 8.06 10.89
N LEU A 200 -17.45 8.28 11.33
CA LEU A 200 -16.39 8.82 10.49
C LEU A 200 -15.60 7.69 9.82
N THR A 201 -15.27 7.84 8.54
CA THR A 201 -14.42 6.91 7.80
C THR A 201 -13.41 7.65 6.93
N PHE A 202 -12.35 6.97 6.48
CA PHE A 202 -11.27 7.55 5.69
C PHE A 202 -10.98 6.76 4.41
N GLY A 203 -10.92 7.46 3.27
CA GLY A 203 -10.64 6.87 1.97
C GLY A 203 -11.77 5.97 1.45
N CYS A 204 -11.43 4.95 0.67
CA CYS A 204 -12.40 3.98 0.14
C CYS A 204 -12.01 2.54 0.52
N SER A 205 -12.85 1.91 1.34
CA SER A 205 -12.72 0.49 1.70
C SER A 205 -13.97 -0.27 1.29
N SER A 206 -13.78 -1.39 0.57
CA SER A 206 -14.87 -2.28 0.16
C SER A 206 -15.57 -2.91 1.36
N LEU A 207 -14.82 -3.27 2.40
CA LEU A 207 -15.36 -3.86 3.62
C LEU A 207 -16.21 -2.85 4.41
N ILE A 208 -15.74 -1.61 4.53
CA ILE A 208 -16.52 -0.54 5.20
C ILE A 208 -17.77 -0.19 4.39
N THR A 209 -17.66 -0.14 3.06
CA THR A 209 -18.84 0.05 2.18
C THR A 209 -19.88 -1.04 2.45
N TYR A 210 -19.45 -2.30 2.50
CA TYR A 210 -20.32 -3.44 2.78
C TYR A 210 -20.98 -3.33 4.17
N ILE A 211 -20.24 -2.94 5.21
CA ILE A 211 -20.78 -2.69 6.56
C ILE A 211 -21.89 -1.62 6.53
N PHE A 212 -21.69 -0.51 5.83
CA PHE A 212 -22.71 0.54 5.74
C PHE A 212 -23.95 0.10 4.96
N GLU A 213 -23.76 -0.68 3.88
CA GLU A 213 -24.88 -1.26 3.12
C GLU A 213 -25.70 -2.24 3.97
N GLU A 214 -25.05 -3.06 4.79
CA GLU A 214 -25.71 -3.96 5.74
C GLU A 214 -26.46 -3.19 6.84
N ALA A 215 -25.84 -2.14 7.39
CA ALA A 215 -26.46 -1.28 8.40
C ALA A 215 -27.75 -0.62 7.87
N GLN A 216 -27.69 -0.10 6.64
CA GLN A 216 -28.83 0.49 5.96
C GLN A 216 -29.94 -0.56 5.70
N ARG A 217 -29.57 -1.80 5.34
CA ARG A 217 -30.54 -2.89 5.14
C ARG A 217 -31.28 -3.23 6.43
N ARG A 218 -30.60 -3.14 7.58
CA ARG A 218 -31.18 -3.30 8.91
C ARG A 218 -31.98 -2.08 9.38
N ARG A 219 -32.03 -1.00 8.58
CA ARG A 219 -32.72 0.26 8.88
C ARG A 219 -32.26 0.93 10.18
N VAL A 220 -30.96 0.83 10.47
CA VAL A 220 -30.34 1.59 11.56
C VAL A 220 -30.27 3.06 11.14
N ASP A 221 -30.61 3.97 12.04
CA ASP A 221 -30.51 5.42 11.77
C ASP A 221 -29.09 5.90 12.09
N PHE A 222 -28.31 6.24 11.06
CA PHE A 222 -26.94 6.74 11.21
C PHE A 222 -26.58 7.68 10.06
N ARG A 223 -25.58 8.53 10.28
CA ARG A 223 -24.95 9.35 9.22
C ARG A 223 -23.46 9.07 9.12
N VAL A 224 -22.91 9.21 7.92
CA VAL A 224 -21.49 8.93 7.64
C VAL A 224 -20.74 10.21 7.32
N ILE A 225 -19.57 10.41 7.92
CA ILE A 225 -18.62 11.46 7.56
C ILE A 225 -17.48 10.80 6.78
N VAL A 226 -17.41 11.06 5.48
CA VAL A 226 -16.35 10.56 4.61
C VAL A 226 -15.23 11.58 4.57
N VAL A 227 -14.10 11.20 5.18
CA VAL A 227 -12.85 11.96 5.13
C VAL A 227 -12.02 11.50 3.94
N ASP A 228 -11.52 12.45 3.17
CA ASP A 228 -10.73 12.16 1.97
C ASP A 228 -9.40 12.92 1.95
N SER A 229 -8.48 12.43 1.12
CA SER A 229 -7.14 13.00 0.99
C SER A 229 -6.67 13.04 -0.46
N ARG A 230 -5.84 14.05 -0.74
CA ARG A 230 -5.13 14.16 -2.01
C ARG A 230 -3.95 13.18 -2.04
N PRO A 231 -3.52 12.73 -3.23
CA PRO A 231 -3.98 13.15 -4.55
C PRO A 231 -5.14 12.32 -5.13
N PHE A 232 -5.40 11.11 -4.62
CA PHE A 232 -6.31 10.16 -5.26
C PHE A 232 -7.80 10.44 -5.00
N CYS A 233 -8.14 11.14 -3.91
CA CYS A 233 -9.53 11.46 -3.55
C CYS A 233 -10.46 10.23 -3.61
N GLU A 234 -10.00 9.11 -3.05
CA GLU A 234 -10.71 7.82 -3.14
C GLU A 234 -12.04 7.84 -2.39
N GLY A 235 -12.17 8.70 -1.38
CA GLY A 235 -13.43 8.90 -0.65
C GLY A 235 -14.58 9.35 -1.55
N GLN A 236 -14.32 9.96 -2.71
CA GLN A 236 -15.37 10.31 -3.67
C GLN A 236 -16.11 9.08 -4.22
N GLU A 237 -15.40 7.97 -4.46
CA GLU A 237 -16.04 6.73 -4.93
C GLU A 237 -16.87 6.08 -3.81
N LEU A 238 -16.38 6.14 -2.56
CA LEU A 238 -17.17 5.69 -1.40
C LEU A 238 -18.45 6.54 -1.26
N LEU A 239 -18.32 7.87 -1.32
CA LEU A 239 -19.45 8.79 -1.25
C LEU A 239 -20.47 8.51 -2.36
N ARG A 240 -20.02 8.26 -3.59
CA ARG A 240 -20.90 7.91 -4.72
C ARG A 240 -21.68 6.62 -4.43
N ARG A 241 -21.06 5.60 -3.85
CA ARG A 241 -21.74 4.33 -3.50
C ARG A 241 -22.79 4.53 -2.39
N LEU A 242 -22.44 5.28 -1.35
CA LEU A 242 -23.33 5.50 -0.21
C LEU A 242 -24.54 6.39 -0.59
N THR A 243 -24.33 7.41 -1.42
CA THR A 243 -25.42 8.30 -1.88
C THR A 243 -26.42 7.57 -2.77
N VAL A 244 -25.98 6.66 -3.65
CA VAL A 244 -26.87 5.80 -4.45
C VAL A 244 -27.75 4.91 -3.57
N LYS A 245 -27.26 4.52 -2.38
CA LYS A 245 -28.02 3.73 -1.40
C LYS A 245 -28.89 4.56 -0.46
N GLY A 246 -28.88 5.89 -0.60
CA GLY A 246 -29.66 6.81 0.22
C GLY A 246 -29.14 7.00 1.65
N ILE A 247 -27.86 6.69 1.92
CA ILE A 247 -27.26 6.86 3.25
C ILE A 247 -26.86 8.34 3.42
N PRO A 248 -27.27 9.02 4.51
CA PRO A 248 -26.88 10.41 4.76
C PRO A 248 -25.36 10.53 4.93
N CYS A 249 -24.71 11.29 4.05
CA CYS A 249 -23.25 11.44 4.04
C CYS A 249 -22.82 12.91 4.06
N SER A 250 -21.77 13.21 4.82
CA SER A 250 -21.01 14.45 4.74
C SER A 250 -19.62 14.15 4.19
N TYR A 251 -19.08 15.04 3.36
CA TYR A 251 -17.76 14.86 2.75
C TYR A 251 -16.83 15.97 3.19
N VAL A 252 -15.66 15.59 3.73
CA VAL A 252 -14.64 16.52 4.18
C VAL A 252 -13.26 16.05 3.77
N LEU A 253 -12.32 16.99 3.70
CA LEU A 253 -10.91 16.68 3.49
C LEU A 253 -10.20 16.48 4.82
N ILE A 254 -9.04 15.81 4.78
CA ILE A 254 -8.25 15.46 5.97
C ILE A 254 -7.86 16.67 6.84
N ASN A 255 -7.76 17.86 6.25
CA ASN A 255 -7.48 19.11 6.97
C ASN A 255 -8.65 19.59 7.85
N ALA A 256 -9.87 19.13 7.59
CA ALA A 256 -11.06 19.49 8.35
C ALA A 256 -11.41 18.46 9.45
N VAL A 257 -10.62 17.40 9.62
CA VAL A 257 -10.89 16.29 10.55
C VAL A 257 -11.08 16.80 11.98
N SER A 258 -10.26 17.75 12.44
CA SER A 258 -10.39 18.32 13.78
C SER A 258 -11.70 19.09 14.01
N PHE A 259 -12.32 19.63 12.95
CA PHE A 259 -13.56 20.38 13.06
C PHE A 259 -14.79 19.46 13.13
N VAL A 260 -14.73 18.31 12.46
CA VAL A 260 -15.85 17.35 12.43
C VAL A 260 -15.75 16.24 13.47
N MET A 261 -14.56 16.02 14.05
CA MET A 261 -14.36 14.98 15.07
C MET A 261 -15.28 15.14 16.29
N PRO A 262 -15.55 16.35 16.82
CA PRO A 262 -16.49 16.52 17.93
C PRO A 262 -17.92 16.04 17.65
N GLU A 263 -18.33 16.01 16.38
CA GLU A 263 -19.63 15.49 15.97
C GLU A 263 -19.65 13.95 15.81
N SER A 264 -18.48 13.33 15.72
CA SER A 264 -18.33 11.91 15.40
C SER A 264 -18.45 11.06 16.67
N THR A 265 -19.29 10.02 16.64
CA THR A 265 -19.44 9.10 17.78
C THR A 265 -18.49 7.92 17.69
N LYS A 266 -18.14 7.50 16.46
CA LYS A 266 -17.27 6.35 16.19
C LYS A 266 -16.45 6.58 14.92
N VAL A 267 -15.24 6.04 14.87
CA VAL A 267 -14.41 6.01 13.65
C VAL A 267 -14.27 4.57 13.16
N LEU A 268 -14.66 4.32 11.90
CA LEU A 268 -14.46 3.05 11.21
C LEU A 268 -13.38 3.18 10.13
N LEU A 269 -12.29 2.44 10.29
CA LEU A 269 -11.15 2.44 9.36
C LEU A 269 -10.97 1.06 8.73
N GLY A 270 -10.62 1.04 7.44
CA GLY A 270 -10.19 -0.19 6.77
C GLY A 270 -8.67 -0.30 6.78
N ALA A 271 -8.14 -1.47 7.15
CA ALA A 271 -6.70 -1.72 7.09
C ALA A 271 -6.28 -2.36 5.75
N HIS A 272 -5.09 -1.97 5.28
CA HIS A 272 -4.37 -2.70 4.23
C HIS A 272 -3.73 -3.98 4.78
N ALA A 273 -3.14 -3.88 5.98
CA ALA A 273 -2.57 -4.99 6.73
C ALA A 273 -2.50 -4.69 8.23
N LEU A 274 -2.43 -5.74 9.04
CA LEU A 274 -2.11 -5.66 10.46
C LEU A 274 -0.79 -6.35 10.73
N LEU A 275 0.11 -5.67 11.42
CA LEU A 275 1.46 -6.15 11.69
C LEU A 275 1.53 -6.93 13.00
N ALA A 276 2.53 -7.79 13.15
CA ALA A 276 2.71 -8.63 14.33
C ALA A 276 2.89 -7.82 15.63
N ASN A 277 3.40 -6.59 15.56
CA ASN A 277 3.50 -5.68 16.70
C ASN A 277 2.20 -4.92 17.01
N GLY A 278 1.10 -5.26 16.32
CA GLY A 278 -0.21 -4.61 16.47
C GLY A 278 -0.37 -3.29 15.72
N TYR A 279 0.64 -2.86 14.97
CA TYR A 279 0.53 -1.65 14.16
C TYR A 279 -0.39 -1.87 12.96
N VAL A 280 -1.16 -0.83 12.64
CA VAL A 280 -2.11 -0.86 11.52
C VAL A 280 -1.49 -0.19 10.31
N MET A 281 -1.31 -0.96 9.23
CA MET A 281 -0.88 -0.42 7.95
C MET A 281 -2.12 -0.08 7.13
N ALA A 282 -2.29 1.19 6.80
CA ALA A 282 -3.44 1.70 6.06
C ALA A 282 -3.02 2.85 5.14
N ARG A 283 -4.00 3.51 4.50
CA ARG A 283 -3.70 4.60 3.55
C ARG A 283 -3.12 5.80 4.27
N THR A 284 -2.17 6.49 3.65
CA THR A 284 -1.56 7.69 4.23
C THR A 284 -2.63 8.70 4.66
N GLY A 285 -2.65 9.03 5.96
CA GLY A 285 -3.67 9.84 6.61
C GLY A 285 -4.49 9.08 7.65
N THR A 286 -4.44 7.74 7.65
CA THR A 286 -5.15 6.91 8.64
C THR A 286 -4.62 7.15 10.05
N ALA A 287 -3.29 7.22 10.20
CA ALA A 287 -2.67 7.51 11.50
C ALA A 287 -3.04 8.91 12.01
N GLN A 288 -3.15 9.88 11.11
CA GLN A 288 -3.58 11.24 11.44
C GLN A 288 -5.05 11.27 11.91
N VAL A 289 -5.94 10.57 11.22
CA VAL A 289 -7.35 10.45 11.63
C VAL A 289 -7.46 9.77 13.00
N ALA A 290 -6.72 8.67 13.21
CA ALA A 290 -6.71 7.95 14.48
C ALA A 290 -6.17 8.81 15.64
N LEU A 291 -5.11 9.61 15.39
CA LEU A 291 -4.54 10.52 16.39
C LEU A 291 -5.53 11.61 16.82
N VAL A 292 -6.22 12.21 15.85
CA VAL A 292 -7.24 13.23 16.15
C VAL A 292 -8.41 12.58 16.89
N ALA A 293 -8.89 11.43 16.44
CA ALA A 293 -9.98 10.71 17.10
C ALA A 293 -9.64 10.38 18.56
N HIS A 294 -8.44 9.87 18.81
CA HIS A 294 -7.93 9.59 20.15
C HIS A 294 -7.91 10.85 21.04
N SER A 295 -7.48 11.99 20.49
CA SER A 295 -7.44 13.27 21.21
C SER A 295 -8.83 13.78 21.61
N PHE A 296 -9.87 13.43 20.84
CA PHE A 296 -11.27 13.75 21.13
C PHE A 296 -12.02 12.62 21.87
N ASN A 297 -11.32 11.57 22.32
CA ASN A 297 -11.89 10.38 22.98
C ASN A 297 -12.94 9.64 22.12
N VAL A 298 -12.81 9.71 20.79
CA VAL A 298 -13.68 8.97 19.87
C VAL A 298 -13.06 7.60 19.61
N PRO A 299 -13.80 6.49 19.80
CA PRO A 299 -13.26 5.15 19.61
C PRO A 299 -12.96 4.87 18.13
N VAL A 300 -11.79 4.28 17.88
CA VAL A 300 -11.30 3.91 16.55
C VAL A 300 -11.38 2.40 16.39
N LEU A 301 -12.27 1.94 15.51
CA LEU A 301 -12.43 0.54 15.15
C LEU A 301 -11.82 0.31 13.78
N VAL A 302 -10.87 -0.63 13.72
CA VAL A 302 -10.20 -1.02 12.48
C VAL A 302 -10.77 -2.35 12.01
N CYS A 303 -11.41 -2.38 10.85
CA CYS A 303 -11.95 -3.59 10.26
C CYS A 303 -10.90 -4.22 9.34
N CYS A 304 -10.52 -5.47 9.62
CA CYS A 304 -9.48 -6.18 8.89
C CYS A 304 -9.69 -7.69 8.94
N GLU A 305 -9.73 -8.32 7.77
CA GLU A 305 -9.74 -9.77 7.60
C GLU A 305 -8.40 -10.40 8.03
N THR A 306 -8.42 -11.60 8.60
CA THR A 306 -7.21 -12.27 9.10
C THR A 306 -6.18 -12.57 8.01
N HIS A 307 -6.63 -12.82 6.77
CA HIS A 307 -5.72 -13.07 5.65
C HIS A 307 -4.79 -11.89 5.30
N LYS A 308 -5.06 -10.69 5.84
CA LYS A 308 -4.21 -9.48 5.70
C LYS A 308 -3.22 -9.30 6.86
N PHE A 309 -3.14 -10.25 7.78
CA PHE A 309 -2.20 -10.17 8.90
C PHE A 309 -0.78 -10.47 8.41
N SER A 310 0.20 -9.77 8.95
CA SER A 310 1.60 -9.94 8.58
C SER A 310 2.43 -10.30 9.80
N GLU A 311 3.27 -11.33 9.65
CA GLU A 311 4.29 -11.68 10.65
C GLU A 311 5.38 -10.61 10.77
N ARG A 312 5.45 -9.68 9.80
CA ARG A 312 6.42 -8.59 9.81
C ARG A 312 6.04 -7.58 10.89
N SER A 313 7.06 -7.03 11.55
CA SER A 313 6.93 -5.88 12.44
C SER A 313 7.64 -4.68 11.83
N GLN A 314 6.98 -3.52 11.88
CA GLN A 314 7.52 -2.24 11.44
C GLN A 314 7.01 -1.16 12.37
N THR A 315 7.86 -0.21 12.72
CA THR A 315 7.56 0.88 13.66
C THR A 315 7.45 2.24 12.97
N ASP A 316 8.00 2.38 11.77
CA ASP A 316 7.94 3.59 10.96
C ASP A 316 7.12 3.39 9.69
N ALA A 317 6.81 4.47 8.96
CA ALA A 317 6.20 4.39 7.62
C ALA A 317 7.26 4.54 6.50
N ILE A 318 8.53 4.26 6.78
CA ILE A 318 9.65 4.57 5.89
C ILE A 318 10.26 3.30 5.27
N VAL A 319 10.57 2.30 6.09
CA VAL A 319 11.33 1.12 5.64
C VAL A 319 10.56 0.32 4.60
N TYR A 320 9.28 0.04 4.84
CA TYR A 320 8.38 -0.60 3.88
C TYR A 320 7.21 0.32 3.57
N ASN A 321 7.21 0.90 2.37
CA ASN A 321 6.12 1.71 1.86
C ASN A 321 6.05 1.60 0.33
N GLU A 322 4.96 2.09 -0.25
CA GLU A 322 4.79 2.24 -1.69
C GLU A 322 4.90 3.73 -2.05
N LEU A 323 5.77 4.04 -3.02
CA LEU A 323 5.85 5.38 -3.61
C LEU A 323 4.79 5.53 -4.70
N GLY A 324 3.97 6.57 -4.56
CA GLY A 324 3.06 7.06 -5.60
C GLY A 324 3.80 7.88 -6.65
N ASN A 325 3.13 8.17 -7.77
CA ASN A 325 3.71 9.03 -8.78
C ASN A 325 3.78 10.48 -8.24
N PRO A 326 4.97 11.13 -8.27
CA PRO A 326 5.11 12.51 -7.81
C PRO A 326 4.28 13.50 -8.62
N ASP A 327 4.01 13.21 -9.89
CA ASP A 327 3.23 14.08 -10.76
C ASP A 327 1.75 14.15 -10.36
N ASP A 328 1.23 13.15 -9.65
CA ASP A 328 -0.15 13.12 -9.15
C ASP A 328 -0.43 14.25 -8.13
N LEU A 329 0.63 14.80 -7.51
CA LEU A 329 0.52 15.92 -6.58
C LEU A 329 0.28 17.26 -7.31
N ILE A 330 0.60 17.33 -8.61
CA ILE A 330 0.48 18.53 -9.43
C ILE A 330 -1.00 18.74 -9.80
N ARG A 331 -1.61 19.80 -9.26
CA ARG A 331 -3.04 20.10 -9.48
C ARG A 331 -3.38 20.64 -10.87
N SER A 332 -2.44 21.39 -11.45
CA SER A 332 -2.62 22.14 -12.69
C SER A 332 -1.26 22.43 -13.28
N ALA A 333 -1.18 22.53 -14.61
CA ALA A 333 0.03 22.93 -15.33
C ALA A 333 0.56 24.30 -14.90
N GLN A 334 -0.28 25.16 -14.32
CA GLN A 334 0.09 26.48 -13.80
C GLN A 334 0.64 26.44 -12.36
N CYS A 335 0.66 25.26 -11.72
CA CYS A 335 1.13 25.13 -10.35
C CYS A 335 2.65 25.29 -10.27
N SER A 336 3.15 25.81 -9.14
CA SER A 336 4.60 25.91 -8.88
C SER A 336 5.31 24.55 -8.84
N LEU A 337 4.55 23.46 -8.68
CA LEU A 337 5.07 22.08 -8.76
C LEU A 337 5.28 21.59 -10.21
N ALA A 338 4.76 22.29 -11.22
CA ALA A 338 4.97 21.91 -12.61
C ALA A 338 6.45 22.00 -13.00
N ASN A 339 6.90 21.06 -13.82
CA ASN A 339 8.29 20.92 -14.27
C ASN A 339 9.29 20.83 -13.10
N TRP A 340 8.90 20.17 -12.00
CA TRP A 340 9.75 20.00 -10.81
C TRP A 340 11.08 19.29 -11.16
N GLN A 341 11.10 18.42 -12.16
CA GLN A 341 12.29 17.75 -12.68
C GLN A 341 13.37 18.75 -13.16
N THR A 342 12.94 19.87 -13.76
CA THR A 342 13.85 20.95 -14.19
C THR A 342 14.31 21.81 -13.02
N LYS A 343 13.54 21.84 -11.93
CA LYS A 343 13.81 22.61 -10.71
C LYS A 343 14.68 21.77 -9.78
N GLY A 344 16.00 21.79 -10.03
CA GLY A 344 17.04 20.97 -9.37
C GLY A 344 17.18 21.01 -7.84
N LYS A 345 16.21 21.55 -7.09
CA LYS A 345 16.18 21.57 -5.61
C LYS A 345 14.83 21.10 -5.02
N MET A 346 13.96 20.51 -5.83
CA MET A 346 12.57 20.25 -5.46
C MET A 346 12.18 18.82 -5.84
N SER A 347 11.59 18.11 -4.88
CA SER A 347 11.19 16.71 -5.05
C SER A 347 9.82 16.47 -4.41
N PRO A 348 8.73 16.41 -5.20
CA PRO A 348 7.44 15.97 -4.69
C PRO A 348 7.53 14.53 -4.19
N LEU A 349 6.95 14.25 -3.04
CA LEU A 349 6.92 12.91 -2.44
C LEU A 349 5.48 12.51 -2.17
N ASN A 350 5.07 11.38 -2.73
CA ASN A 350 3.75 10.80 -2.55
C ASN A 350 3.91 9.42 -1.92
N LEU A 351 3.57 9.28 -0.64
CA LEU A 351 3.52 7.98 0.04
C LEU A 351 2.08 7.46 0.00
N MET A 352 1.95 6.15 -0.16
CA MET A 352 0.63 5.51 -0.29
C MET A 352 0.08 5.00 1.03
N TYR A 353 0.97 4.54 1.91
CA TYR A 353 0.61 3.93 3.18
C TYR A 353 1.22 4.67 4.37
N ASP A 354 0.55 4.58 5.51
CA ASP A 354 1.08 4.95 6.81
C ASP A 354 0.91 3.79 7.80
N ILE A 355 1.49 3.98 8.98
CA ILE A 355 1.59 2.98 10.03
C ILE A 355 1.05 3.65 11.30
N THR A 356 -0.09 3.14 11.78
CA THR A 356 -0.79 3.65 12.96
C THR A 356 -0.39 2.84 14.19
N PRO A 357 0.12 3.48 15.26
CA PRO A 357 0.41 2.82 16.51
C PRO A 357 -0.84 2.15 17.12
N PRO A 358 -0.68 0.99 17.78
CA PRO A 358 -1.79 0.27 18.40
C PRO A 358 -2.50 1.09 19.50
N GLU A 359 -1.79 2.03 20.12
CA GLU A 359 -2.29 2.94 21.17
C GLU A 359 -3.47 3.82 20.70
N LEU A 360 -3.47 4.17 19.42
CA LEU A 360 -4.49 5.03 18.81
C LEU A 360 -5.73 4.25 18.34
N VAL A 361 -5.66 2.91 18.39
CA VAL A 361 -6.71 2.03 17.89
C VAL A 361 -7.38 1.35 19.07
N THR A 362 -8.69 1.56 19.19
CA THR A 362 -9.47 1.01 20.30
C THR A 362 -9.63 -0.50 20.17
N ALA A 363 -9.99 -0.98 18.97
CA ALA A 363 -10.09 -2.40 18.70
C ALA A 363 -9.95 -2.70 17.21
N VAL A 364 -9.53 -3.93 16.92
CA VAL A 364 -9.54 -4.53 15.59
C VAL A 364 -10.74 -5.47 15.51
N VAL A 365 -11.56 -5.30 14.48
CA VAL A 365 -12.65 -6.22 14.19
C VAL A 365 -12.21 -7.18 13.09
N THR A 366 -12.15 -8.46 13.47
CA THR A 366 -11.87 -9.60 12.60
C THR A 366 -13.09 -10.52 12.54
N GLU A 367 -13.05 -11.49 11.65
CA GLU A 367 -14.06 -12.54 11.55
C GLU A 367 -14.06 -13.53 12.73
N VAL A 368 -12.95 -13.59 13.49
CA VAL A 368 -12.85 -14.45 14.68
C VAL A 368 -13.53 -13.78 15.87
N SER A 369 -13.20 -12.50 16.11
CA SER A 369 -13.77 -11.68 17.18
C SER A 369 -13.27 -10.23 17.10
N ILE A 370 -13.81 -9.38 17.96
CA ILE A 370 -13.27 -8.06 18.26
C ILE A 370 -12.08 -8.23 19.21
N LEU A 371 -10.89 -7.86 18.75
CA LEU A 371 -9.62 -8.11 19.42
C LEU A 371 -8.85 -6.81 19.63
N PRO A 372 -8.01 -6.71 20.69
CA PRO A 372 -7.02 -5.64 20.75
C PRO A 372 -5.94 -5.87 19.68
N CYS A 373 -5.31 -4.79 19.23
CA CYS A 373 -4.24 -4.83 18.23
C CYS A 373 -3.08 -5.76 18.59
N THR A 374 -2.80 -5.92 19.89
CA THR A 374 -1.72 -6.78 20.41
C THR A 374 -1.99 -8.28 20.25
N SER A 375 -3.23 -8.69 19.93
CA SER A 375 -3.59 -10.09 19.74
C SER A 375 -3.29 -10.62 18.33
N VAL A 376 -2.78 -9.80 17.41
CA VAL A 376 -2.44 -10.22 16.03
C VAL A 376 -1.51 -11.45 15.99
N PRO A 377 -0.42 -11.54 16.79
CA PRO A 377 0.42 -12.75 16.83
C PRO A 377 -0.29 -14.00 17.31
N VAL A 378 -1.30 -13.85 18.17
CA VAL A 378 -2.08 -14.99 18.67
C VAL A 378 -2.88 -15.59 17.51
N ILE A 379 -3.55 -14.75 16.73
CA ILE A 379 -4.30 -15.19 15.55
C ILE A 379 -3.38 -15.79 14.48
N LEU A 380 -2.19 -15.21 14.27
CA LEU A 380 -1.20 -15.77 13.33
C LEU A 380 -0.69 -17.16 13.76
N ARG A 381 -0.69 -17.48 15.06
CA ARG A 381 -0.30 -18.80 15.58
C ARG A 381 -1.43 -19.82 15.49
N ILE A 382 -2.68 -19.39 15.61
CA ILE A 382 -3.84 -20.25 15.45
C ILE A 382 -3.85 -20.65 13.97
N LYS A 383 -3.75 -21.96 13.70
CA LYS A 383 -3.70 -22.42 12.31
C LYS A 383 -5.03 -22.07 11.62
N PRO A 384 -5.03 -21.59 10.37
CA PRO A 384 -6.26 -21.39 9.59
C PRO A 384 -7.11 -22.67 9.45
N THR A 385 -6.50 -23.85 9.61
CA THR A 385 -7.19 -25.15 9.61
C THR A 385 -7.95 -25.45 10.91
N GLU A 386 -7.68 -24.72 11.98
CA GLU A 386 -8.35 -24.86 13.29
C GLU A 386 -9.49 -23.85 13.47
N ILE A 387 -9.53 -22.81 12.64
CA ILE A 387 -10.65 -21.86 12.55
C ILE A 387 -11.70 -22.49 11.63
N GLY A 388 -12.48 -23.42 12.18
CA GLY A 388 -13.66 -23.93 11.51
C GLY A 388 -14.66 -22.79 11.31
N TYR A 389 -14.99 -22.50 10.05
CA TYR A 389 -16.14 -21.67 9.69
C TYR A 389 -17.40 -22.53 9.60
#